data_AF-A0A6M1T3P9-F1
#
_entry.id   AF-A0A6M1T3P9-F1
#
_cell.length_a   1.000
_cell.length_b   1.000
_cell.length_c   1.000
_cell.angle_alpha   90.00
_cell.angle_beta   90.00
_cell.angle_gamma   90.00
#
_symmetry.space_group_name_H-M   'P 1'
#
loop_
_entity.id
_entity.type
_entity.pdbx_description
1 polymer ?
#
loop_
_entity_poly.entity_id
_entity_poly.type
_entity_poly.pdbx_seq_one_letter_code
_entity_poly.pdbx_strand_id
1 'polypeptide(L)'
;MIISAPGVESNIKVDSPTEFVDLFPTLTDLSNIETPQSLDGKSLVPVMNGDKERVKDFAISQYRRGKHRMGYALRNDRYRYVEWHKNDYRSYKPYKNRNIVARELYDYKKDPLESINVVESEDYQDTAKKLKKQLKDFLTEKSPKN
;
A
#
# COMPACT_ATOMS: atom_id res chain seq x y z
N MET A 1 10.20 10.69 2.77
CA MET A 1 11.30 9.97 3.45
C MET A 1 12.60 10.41 2.81
N ILE A 2 13.67 10.58 3.59
CA ILE A 2 15.01 10.91 3.08
C ILE A 2 15.95 9.81 3.57
N ILE A 3 16.76 9.25 2.68
CA ILE A 3 17.76 8.23 2.97
C ILE A 3 19.09 8.73 2.39
N SER A 4 20.15 8.65 3.19
CA SER A 4 21.52 8.97 2.77
C SER A 4 22.41 7.79 3.13
N ALA A 5 23.12 7.23 2.15
CA ALA A 5 23.96 6.06 2.32
C ALA A 5 25.27 6.20 1.52
N PRO A 6 26.38 5.59 1.96
CA PRO A 6 27.62 5.58 1.18
C PRO A 6 27.43 4.97 -0.21
N GLY A 7 28.00 5.59 -1.24
CA GLY A 7 27.94 5.09 -2.62
C GLY A 7 26.63 5.34 -3.37
N VAL A 8 25.62 5.94 -2.72
CA VAL A 8 24.37 6.34 -3.37
C VAL A 8 24.49 7.79 -3.83
N GLU A 9 24.04 8.07 -5.06
CA GLU A 9 24.08 9.42 -5.61
C GLU A 9 23.23 10.42 -4.79
N SER A 10 23.76 11.62 -4.60
CA SER A 10 23.03 12.71 -3.95
C SER A 10 21.96 13.30 -4.87
N ASN A 11 20.91 13.88 -4.30
CA ASN A 11 19.85 14.60 -5.01
C ASN A 11 18.99 13.73 -5.95
N ILE A 12 18.96 12.41 -5.74
CA ILE A 12 18.00 11.53 -6.40
C ILE A 12 16.60 11.72 -5.79
N LYS A 13 15.61 11.90 -6.65
CA LYS A 13 14.19 11.95 -6.27
C LYS A 13 13.47 10.72 -6.82
N VAL A 14 12.84 9.97 -5.93
CA VAL A 14 12.03 8.80 -6.28
C VAL A 14 10.57 9.10 -5.92
N ASP A 15 9.68 9.05 -6.91
CA ASP A 15 8.23 9.25 -6.73
C ASP A 15 7.46 7.91 -6.60
N SER A 16 8.16 6.76 -6.53
CA SER A 16 7.57 5.44 -6.29
C SER A 16 6.88 5.35 -4.93
N PRO A 17 5.76 4.61 -4.81
CA PRO A 17 5.21 4.23 -3.51
C PRO A 17 6.25 3.50 -2.65
N THR A 18 6.36 3.89 -1.39
CA THR A 18 7.24 3.28 -0.37
C THR A 18 6.52 3.25 0.98
N GLU A 19 6.84 2.26 1.81
CA GLU A 19 6.26 2.04 3.13
C GLU A 19 7.35 2.00 4.20
N PHE A 20 6.99 2.25 5.47
CA PHE A 20 7.96 2.17 6.58
C PHE A 20 8.56 0.77 6.75
N VAL A 21 7.82 -0.28 6.39
CA VAL A 21 8.30 -1.67 6.44
C VAL A 21 9.42 -1.95 5.43
N ASP A 22 9.60 -1.10 4.43
CA ASP A 22 10.67 -1.20 3.44
C ASP A 22 12.03 -0.80 4.02
N LEU A 23 12.06 -0.07 5.14
CA LEU A 23 13.31 0.39 5.73
C LEU A 23 14.21 -0.76 6.19
N PHE A 24 13.64 -1.77 6.85
CA PHE A 24 14.43 -2.90 7.34
C PHE A 24 15.13 -3.69 6.22
N PRO A 25 14.44 -4.18 5.16
CA PRO A 25 15.12 -4.85 4.05
C PRO A 25 16.06 -3.92 3.27
N THR A 26 15.82 -2.61 3.26
CA THR A 26 16.75 -1.64 2.66
C THR A 26 18.05 -1.54 3.46
N LEU A 27 17.98 -1.55 4.79
CA LEU A 27 19.16 -1.50 5.66
C LEU A 27 19.99 -2.78 5.56
N THR A 28 19.35 -3.95 5.48
CA THR A 28 20.06 -5.22 5.31
C THR A 28 20.79 -5.27 3.96
N ASP A 29 20.13 -4.83 2.88
CA ASP A 29 20.69 -4.74 1.53
C ASP A 29 21.90 -3.79 1.47
N LEU A 30 21.75 -2.56 1.99
CA LEU A 30 22.85 -1.59 2.08
C LEU A 30 24.03 -2.07 2.95
N SER A 31 23.77 -2.95 3.91
CA SER A 31 24.80 -3.49 4.81
C SER A 31 25.43 -4.80 4.31
N ASN A 32 25.02 -5.31 3.14
CA ASN A 32 25.40 -6.64 2.63
C ASN A 32 25.09 -7.76 3.64
N ILE A 33 23.99 -7.66 4.37
CA ILE A 33 23.48 -8.68 5.30
C ILE A 33 22.36 -9.46 4.60
N GLU A 34 22.32 -10.77 4.80
CA GLU A 34 21.23 -11.60 4.29
C GLU A 34 19.87 -11.08 4.78
N THR A 35 18.99 -10.75 3.85
CA THR A 35 17.67 -10.21 4.16
C THR A 35 16.73 -11.34 4.56
N PRO A 36 16.04 -11.27 5.71
CA PRO A 36 15.09 -12.30 6.11
C PRO A 36 13.99 -12.53 5.07
N GLN A 37 13.66 -13.80 4.81
CA GLN A 37 12.69 -14.18 3.76
C GLN A 37 11.23 -13.77 4.06
N SER A 38 10.90 -13.53 5.33
CA SER A 38 9.52 -13.36 5.81
C SER A 38 9.07 -11.90 5.93
N LEU A 39 9.66 -10.99 5.17
CA LEU A 39 9.39 -9.55 5.27
C LEU A 39 8.28 -9.10 4.32
N ASP A 40 7.40 -8.24 4.83
CA ASP A 40 6.38 -7.56 4.04
C ASP A 40 6.95 -6.40 3.20
N GLY A 41 8.10 -5.87 3.63
CA GLY A 41 8.81 -4.78 2.97
C GLY A 41 9.64 -5.28 1.78
N LYS A 42 10.05 -4.35 0.92
CA LYS A 42 11.04 -4.58 -0.14
C LYS A 42 12.18 -3.59 -0.01
N SER A 43 13.40 -4.00 -0.34
CA SER A 43 14.53 -3.07 -0.38
C SER A 43 14.28 -1.95 -1.39
N LEU A 44 14.64 -0.72 -1.01
CA LEU A 44 14.58 0.48 -1.83
C LEU A 44 15.89 0.75 -2.59
N VAL A 45 16.95 -0.03 -2.37
CA VAL A 45 18.24 0.13 -3.06
C VAL A 45 18.09 0.21 -4.59
N PRO A 46 17.28 -0.64 -5.27
CA PRO A 46 17.13 -0.56 -6.72
C PRO A 46 16.55 0.77 -7.23
N VAL A 47 15.65 1.42 -6.47
CA VAL A 47 15.11 2.74 -6.86
C VAL A 47 16.06 3.87 -6.45
N MET A 48 16.86 3.68 -5.39
CA MET A 48 17.89 4.64 -4.97
C MET A 48 19.04 4.72 -5.97
N ASN A 49 19.40 3.60 -6.61
CA ASN A 49 20.46 3.52 -7.62
C ASN A 49 19.97 3.83 -9.04
N GLY A 50 18.66 4.00 -9.25
CA GLY A 50 18.08 4.18 -10.59
C GLY A 50 17.95 2.89 -11.41
N ASP A 51 18.24 1.72 -10.84
CA ASP A 51 18.10 0.41 -11.49
C ASP A 51 16.63 0.07 -11.81
N LYS A 52 15.70 0.63 -11.03
CA LYS A 52 14.25 0.47 -11.21
C LYS A 52 13.53 1.78 -10.97
N GLU A 53 12.43 1.99 -11.71
CA GLU A 53 11.52 3.11 -11.44
C GLU A 53 10.68 2.91 -10.18
N ARG A 54 10.33 1.65 -9.86
CA ARG A 54 9.50 1.28 -8.70
C ARG A 54 9.81 -0.14 -8.21
N VAL A 55 9.61 -0.36 -6.90
CA VAL A 55 9.67 -1.70 -6.28
C VAL A 55 8.29 -2.28 -5.94
N LYS A 56 7.28 -1.41 -5.88
CA LYS A 56 5.89 -1.71 -5.55
C LYS A 56 4.96 -0.85 -6.41
N ASP A 57 3.80 -1.40 -6.76
CA ASP A 57 2.77 -0.67 -7.52
C ASP A 57 1.89 0.21 -6.63
N PHE A 58 1.83 -0.09 -5.34
CA PHE A 58 1.03 0.62 -4.35
C PHE A 58 1.60 0.39 -2.94
N ALA A 59 1.25 1.31 -2.03
CA ALA A 59 1.46 1.19 -0.59
C ALA A 59 0.15 0.82 0.11
N ILE A 60 0.23 0.11 1.24
CA ILE A 60 -0.90 -0.28 2.07
C ILE A 60 -0.79 0.39 3.44
N SER A 61 -1.92 0.84 3.95
CA SER A 61 -2.02 1.27 5.35
C SER A 61 -3.25 0.66 6.00
N GLN A 62 -3.17 0.45 7.31
CA GLN A 62 -4.25 -0.11 8.11
C GLN A 62 -4.55 0.79 9.31
N TYR A 63 -5.83 0.92 9.64
CA TYR A 63 -6.26 1.75 10.76
C TYR A 63 -7.46 1.14 11.47
N ARG A 64 -7.33 0.92 12.79
CA ARG A 64 -8.44 0.45 13.61
C ARG A 64 -9.30 1.62 14.06
N ARG A 65 -10.58 1.64 13.67
CA ARG A 65 -11.54 2.67 14.09
C ARG A 65 -12.48 2.10 15.14
N GLY A 66 -12.33 2.57 16.37
CA GLY A 66 -13.11 2.07 17.51
C GLY A 66 -12.84 0.59 17.79
N LYS A 67 -13.85 -0.13 18.32
CA LYS A 67 -13.66 -1.51 18.79
C LYS A 67 -13.71 -2.58 17.70
N HIS A 68 -14.53 -2.41 16.65
CA HIS A 68 -14.86 -3.52 15.74
C HIS A 68 -14.68 -3.22 14.25
N ARG A 69 -14.05 -2.10 13.88
CA ARG A 69 -13.81 -1.73 12.49
C ARG A 69 -12.32 -1.64 12.18
N MET A 70 -11.91 -2.24 11.08
CA MET A 70 -10.56 -2.15 10.53
C MET A 70 -10.63 -1.57 9.12
N GLY A 71 -9.95 -0.45 8.90
CA GLY A 71 -9.76 0.15 7.59
C GLY A 71 -8.47 -0.38 6.95
N TYR A 72 -8.54 -0.73 5.68
CA TYR A 72 -7.36 -0.95 4.84
C TYR A 72 -7.41 0.02 3.68
N ALA A 73 -6.32 0.75 3.46
CA ALA A 73 -6.19 1.70 2.37
C ALA A 73 -5.06 1.28 1.43
N LEU A 74 -5.38 1.24 0.14
CA LEU A 74 -4.42 1.10 -0.96
C LEU A 74 -4.19 2.47 -1.57
N ARG A 75 -2.92 2.86 -1.68
CA ARG A 75 -2.51 4.10 -2.34
C ARG A 75 -1.51 3.80 -3.44
N ASN A 76 -1.83 4.22 -4.66
CA ASN A 76 -0.88 4.25 -5.78
C ASN A 76 -0.57 5.70 -6.17
N ASP A 77 0.08 5.88 -7.32
CA ASP A 77 0.55 7.19 -7.82
C ASP A 77 -0.57 8.23 -7.98
N ARG A 78 -1.84 7.81 -8.11
CA ARG A 78 -2.97 8.70 -8.36
C ARG A 78 -4.14 8.55 -7.38
N TYR A 79 -4.45 7.33 -6.98
CA TYR A 79 -5.67 7.02 -6.26
C TYR A 79 -5.37 6.50 -4.86
N ARG A 80 -6.26 6.84 -3.93
CA ARG A 80 -6.40 6.16 -2.64
C ARG A 80 -7.76 5.49 -2.56
N TYR A 81 -7.76 4.19 -2.34
CA TYR A 81 -8.96 3.40 -2.12
C TYR A 81 -8.97 2.82 -0.71
N VAL A 82 -10.08 2.93 0.01
CA VAL A 82 -10.22 2.47 1.39
C VAL A 82 -11.40 1.51 1.50
N GLU A 83 -11.22 0.42 2.23
CA GLU A 83 -12.31 -0.44 2.69
C GLU A 83 -12.34 -0.53 4.21
N TRP A 84 -13.51 -0.28 4.79
CA TRP A 84 -13.76 -0.48 6.21
C TRP A 84 -14.47 -1.82 6.43
N HIS A 85 -13.83 -2.71 7.17
CA HIS A 85 -14.35 -4.03 7.49
C HIS A 85 -14.82 -4.10 8.96
N LYS A 86 -16.01 -4.67 9.21
CA LYS A 86 -16.51 -4.96 10.56
C LYS A 86 -15.98 -6.30 11.10
N ASN A 87 -16.36 -6.62 12.35
CA ASN A 87 -16.09 -7.89 13.03
C ASN A 87 -14.59 -8.18 13.24
N ASP A 88 -13.81 -7.15 13.57
CA ASP A 88 -12.39 -7.28 13.85
C ASP A 88 -11.63 -8.05 12.76
N TYR A 89 -11.95 -7.70 11.51
CA TYR A 89 -11.29 -8.27 10.35
C TYR A 89 -9.77 -8.03 10.40
N ARG A 90 -9.03 -9.04 9.93
CA ARG A 90 -7.58 -9.07 9.81
C ARG A 90 -7.23 -9.74 8.48
N SER A 91 -6.13 -9.37 7.84
CA SER A 91 -5.71 -9.91 6.55
C SER A 91 -5.51 -11.43 6.52
N TYR A 92 -5.24 -12.06 7.66
CA TYR A 92 -5.18 -13.53 7.77
C TYR A 92 -6.56 -14.20 7.83
N LYS A 93 -7.66 -13.44 7.95
CA LYS A 93 -9.03 -13.97 7.91
C LYS A 93 -9.56 -13.96 6.47
N PRO A 94 -10.47 -14.88 6.11
CA PRO A 94 -11.08 -14.87 4.78
C PRO A 94 -11.76 -13.54 4.45
N TYR A 95 -11.41 -12.97 3.30
CA TYR A 95 -12.02 -11.75 2.79
C TYR A 95 -13.50 -12.01 2.45
N LYS A 96 -14.41 -11.22 3.04
CA LYS A 96 -15.86 -11.38 2.85
C LYS A 96 -16.50 -10.03 2.53
N ASN A 97 -17.07 -9.89 1.33
CA ASN A 97 -17.77 -8.66 0.90
C ASN A 97 -18.81 -8.18 1.92
N ARG A 98 -19.55 -9.09 2.56
CA ARG A 98 -20.56 -8.78 3.59
C ARG A 98 -20.01 -8.09 4.85
N ASN A 99 -18.70 -8.10 5.05
CA ASN A 99 -18.03 -7.43 6.16
C ASN A 99 -17.63 -5.99 5.82
N ILE A 100 -17.66 -5.58 4.55
CA ILE A 100 -17.34 -4.22 4.14
C ILE A 100 -18.54 -3.34 4.49
N VAL A 101 -18.31 -2.33 5.33
CA VAL A 101 -19.36 -1.41 5.82
C VAL A 101 -19.25 -0.01 5.21
N ALA A 102 -18.10 0.33 4.64
CA ALA A 102 -17.90 1.58 3.91
C ALA A 102 -16.73 1.41 2.94
N ARG A 103 -16.76 2.19 1.86
CA ARG A 103 -15.67 2.32 0.90
C ARG A 103 -15.41 3.80 0.64
N GLU A 104 -14.17 4.11 0.30
CA GLU A 104 -13.77 5.46 -0.10
C GLU A 104 -12.84 5.38 -1.30
N LEU A 105 -12.93 6.35 -2.21
CA LEU A 105 -12.03 6.51 -3.33
C LEU A 105 -11.75 7.99 -3.53
N TYR A 106 -10.46 8.36 -3.53
CA TYR A 106 -9.98 9.71 -3.77
C TYR A 106 -9.02 9.73 -4.97
N ASP A 107 -9.11 10.75 -5.81
CA ASP A 107 -8.27 10.98 -6.98
C ASP A 107 -7.35 12.17 -6.73
N TYR A 108 -6.10 11.93 -6.32
CA TYR A 108 -5.15 12.99 -5.98
C TYR A 108 -4.80 13.90 -7.15
N LYS A 109 -5.07 13.50 -8.40
CA LYS A 109 -4.86 14.37 -9.55
C LYS A 109 -5.93 15.47 -9.64
N LYS A 110 -7.17 15.17 -9.25
CA LYS A 110 -8.29 16.12 -9.28
C LYS A 110 -8.60 16.74 -7.93
N ASP A 111 -8.36 16.00 -6.86
CA ASP A 111 -8.64 16.38 -5.48
C ASP A 111 -7.45 15.99 -4.58
N PRO A 112 -6.35 16.78 -4.62
CA PRO A 112 -5.14 16.51 -3.84
C PRO A 112 -5.36 16.47 -2.32
N LEU A 113 -6.46 17.07 -1.84
CA LEU A 113 -6.79 17.22 -0.42
C LEU A 113 -7.77 16.16 0.08
N GLU A 114 -8.18 15.20 -0.75
CA GLU A 114 -9.10 14.10 -0.38
C GLU A 114 -10.44 14.61 0.18
N SER A 115 -10.94 15.71 -0.35
CA SER A 115 -12.17 16.35 0.10
C SER A 115 -13.45 15.69 -0.45
N ILE A 116 -13.34 14.92 -1.54
CA ILE A 116 -14.49 14.34 -2.25
C ILE A 116 -14.30 12.82 -2.41
N ASN A 117 -15.13 12.04 -1.72
CA ASN A 117 -15.21 10.60 -1.93
C ASN A 117 -16.01 10.29 -3.21
N VAL A 118 -15.33 9.81 -4.25
CA VAL A 118 -15.92 9.52 -5.58
C VAL A 118 -16.27 8.04 -5.79
N VAL A 119 -16.27 7.21 -4.74
CA VAL A 119 -16.39 5.74 -4.89
C VAL A 119 -17.69 5.26 -5.54
N GLU A 120 -18.77 6.02 -5.39
CA GLU A 120 -20.09 5.71 -6.01
C GLU A 120 -20.35 6.54 -7.29
N SER A 121 -19.39 7.38 -7.72
CA SER A 121 -19.52 8.15 -8.96
C SER A 121 -19.43 7.24 -10.19
N GLU A 122 -20.30 7.47 -11.17
CA GLU A 122 -20.36 6.69 -12.41
C GLU A 122 -19.02 6.68 -13.16
N ASP A 123 -18.34 7.84 -13.22
CA ASP A 123 -17.03 8.02 -13.86
C ASP A 123 -15.91 7.15 -13.25
N TYR A 124 -16.10 6.70 -12.00
CA TYR A 124 -15.08 6.01 -11.22
C TYR A 124 -15.39 4.53 -10.98
N GLN A 125 -16.50 4.00 -11.50
CA GLN A 125 -16.92 2.62 -11.23
C GLN A 125 -15.84 1.58 -11.61
N ASP A 126 -15.21 1.73 -12.77
CA ASP A 126 -14.19 0.78 -13.22
C ASP A 126 -12.89 0.93 -12.43
N THR A 127 -12.54 2.16 -12.06
CA THR A 127 -11.40 2.43 -11.17
C THR A 127 -11.64 1.81 -9.79
N ALA A 128 -12.83 2.00 -9.20
CA ALA A 128 -13.20 1.42 -7.92
C ALA A 128 -13.19 -0.12 -7.96
N LYS A 129 -13.70 -0.74 -9.03
CA LYS A 129 -13.65 -2.20 -9.23
C LYS A 129 -12.20 -2.70 -9.31
N LYS A 130 -11.34 -2.02 -10.07
CA LYS A 130 -9.92 -2.37 -10.22
C LYS A 130 -9.18 -2.28 -8.88
N LEU A 131 -9.30 -1.15 -8.18
CA LEU A 131 -8.62 -0.94 -6.90
C LEU A 131 -9.14 -1.88 -5.82
N LYS A 132 -10.44 -2.16 -5.80
CA LYS A 132 -11.03 -3.20 -4.96
C LYS A 132 -10.40 -4.57 -5.22
N LYS A 133 -10.24 -4.95 -6.49
CA LYS A 133 -9.60 -6.22 -6.85
C LYS A 133 -8.15 -6.26 -6.35
N GLN A 134 -7.37 -5.20 -6.59
CA GLN A 134 -5.97 -5.13 -6.12
C GLN A 134 -5.86 -5.23 -4.59
N LEU A 135 -6.69 -4.50 -3.85
CA LEU A 135 -6.71 -4.58 -2.39
C LEU A 135 -7.12 -5.97 -1.91
N LYS A 136 -8.17 -6.56 -2.50
CA LYS A 136 -8.59 -7.92 -2.16
C LYS A 136 -7.47 -8.92 -2.40
N ASP A 137 -6.85 -8.89 -3.58
CA ASP A 137 -5.78 -9.82 -3.95
C ASP A 137 -4.64 -9.74 -2.93
N PHE A 138 -4.18 -8.53 -2.60
CA PHE A 138 -3.18 -8.30 -1.55
C PHE A 138 -3.57 -8.87 -0.19
N LEU A 139 -4.82 -8.64 0.25
CA LEU A 139 -5.30 -9.13 1.55
C LEU A 139 -5.44 -10.65 1.58
N THR A 140 -5.73 -11.29 0.43
CA THR A 140 -5.87 -12.75 0.34
C THR A 140 -4.57 -13.49 0.09
N GLU A 141 -3.58 -12.86 -0.55
CA GLU A 141 -2.26 -13.45 -0.75
C GLU A 141 -1.53 -13.70 0.58
N LYS A 142 -1.77 -12.83 1.57
CA LYS A 142 -1.24 -12.95 2.93
C LYS A 142 -2.06 -13.85 3.87
N SER A 143 -3.20 -14.37 3.42
CA SER A 143 -3.92 -15.38 4.19
C SER A 143 -3.17 -16.71 4.06
N PRO A 144 -2.92 -17.46 5.15
CA PRO A 144 -2.35 -18.79 5.03
C PRO A 144 -3.22 -19.62 4.08
N LYS A 145 -2.59 -20.19 3.05
CA LYS A 145 -3.23 -21.22 2.23
C LYS A 145 -3.40 -22.42 3.15
N ASN A 146 -4.62 -22.64 3.63
CA ASN A 146 -4.99 -23.88 4.32
C ASN A 146 -4.78 -25.08 3.40
#